data_AF-A0A2W4NSF9-F1
#
_entry.id   AF-A0A2W4NSF9-F1
#
_cell.length_a   1.000
_cell.length_b   1.000
_cell.length_c   1.000
_cell.angle_alpha   90.00
_cell.angle_beta   90.00
_cell.angle_gamma   90.00
#
_symmetry.space_group_name_H-M   'P 1'
#
loop_
_entity.id
_entity.type
_entity.pdbx_description
1 polymer ?
#
loop_
_entity_poly.entity_id
_entity_poly.type
_entity_poly.pdbx_seq_one_letter_code
_entity_poly.pdbx_strand_id
1 'polypeptide(L)'
;MIRHLLILIIALAAGLGSLVAAASTAQRRDVDLRGYVNPLATTELPFRVPRPGVNVELTQYGDEELDEQLGRMAAAGFTWVRQSFRWDEIEPAPGEYDWQRWDVIVEAVARHPELELVAVLVNAPAWAVDRRDSAIIPATPPDDPRYFGDFARNLAARYGDRIDVYQIWDEPNLTTGWGGREPRAADYLALLRAGYHAIHSADADATVIAAGLAPTTEQGPLNISDWRYLEDLYALGAADSMDAVAGKPYGFDASPDERLVDEGTLNFSRFVRLREIMVAHGDGDKALWASHWGWNSLPDDWAGKPSIWGSVSATGQIEYTLAALNRAEREWPWLGGMILHHWQPDAPPDDPVWGFALLDPDGNPKPLLEALAAREQRGASNGHFPAANAHARYTGVWTFGPLGADIGWIQDSRFEFTFEGSDVGLLLREDDYVAYLYPTVDGQPANALPKDANGNAYIVLTSGSLSPEFNLVPVATGLDSGAHTLSVVADRGSDRWALAGFAVSDGDLAEPYERQIRLALVSAAVSGLAAAVFAMALHLRRPLRP
;
A
#
# COMPACT_ATOMS: atom_id res chain seq x y z
N MET A 1 -44.08 -23.37 39.47
CA MET A 1 -43.62 -23.93 38.19
C MET A 1 -43.52 -22.85 37.11
N ILE A 2 -44.64 -22.27 36.64
CA ILE A 2 -44.70 -21.29 35.53
C ILE A 2 -43.61 -20.20 35.61
N ARG A 3 -43.47 -19.48 36.74
CA ARG A 3 -42.43 -18.44 36.91
C ARG A 3 -41.00 -18.92 36.62
N HIS A 4 -40.63 -20.14 37.02
CA HIS A 4 -39.28 -20.67 36.79
C HIS A 4 -39.09 -21.08 35.33
N LEU A 5 -40.15 -21.60 34.68
CA LEU A 5 -40.14 -21.90 33.25
C LEU A 5 -40.02 -20.63 32.40
N LEU A 6 -40.73 -19.55 32.76
CA LEU A 6 -40.60 -18.25 32.10
C LEU A 6 -39.19 -17.69 32.24
N ILE A 7 -38.59 -17.71 33.43
CA ILE A 7 -37.22 -17.22 33.63
C ILE A 7 -36.21 -18.10 32.86
N LEU A 8 -36.40 -19.43 32.83
CA LEU A 8 -35.58 -20.33 32.01
C LEU A 8 -35.66 -19.99 30.52
N ILE A 9 -36.86 -19.76 29.98
CA ILE A 9 -37.06 -19.39 28.57
C ILE A 9 -36.42 -18.03 28.27
N ILE A 10 -36.59 -17.03 29.15
CA ILE A 10 -35.96 -15.71 29.01
C ILE A 10 -34.44 -15.82 29.04
N ALA A 11 -33.88 -16.61 29.96
CA ALA A 11 -32.44 -16.83 30.06
C ALA A 11 -31.87 -17.55 28.82
N LEU A 12 -32.56 -18.56 28.30
CA LEU A 12 -32.15 -19.24 27.06
C LEU A 12 -32.23 -18.30 25.84
N ALA A 13 -33.29 -17.49 25.73
CA ALA A 13 -33.45 -16.52 24.65
C ALA A 13 -32.40 -15.40 24.71
N ALA A 14 -32.10 -14.87 25.91
CA ALA A 14 -31.05 -13.87 26.12
C ALA A 14 -29.65 -14.45 25.82
N GLY A 15 -29.39 -15.68 26.25
CA GLY A 15 -28.14 -16.38 25.94
C GLY A 15 -27.93 -16.60 24.45
N LEU A 16 -28.96 -17.11 23.75
CA LEU A 16 -28.92 -17.29 22.30
C LEU A 16 -28.77 -15.96 21.55
N GLY A 17 -29.52 -14.93 21.93
CA GLY A 17 -29.40 -13.59 21.34
C GLY A 17 -28.01 -12.98 21.53
N SER A 18 -27.38 -13.22 22.69
CA SER A 18 -26.01 -12.77 22.96
C SER A 18 -24.97 -13.55 22.14
N LEU A 19 -25.15 -14.86 21.91
CA LEU A 19 -24.29 -15.64 21.01
C LEU A 19 -24.43 -15.20 19.55
N VAL A 20 -25.65 -14.91 19.09
CA VAL A 20 -25.89 -14.35 17.74
C VAL A 20 -25.24 -12.98 17.58
N ALA A 21 -25.34 -12.12 18.60
CA ALA A 21 -24.66 -10.82 18.61
C ALA A 21 -23.13 -10.97 18.51
N ALA A 22 -22.53 -11.86 19.31
CA ALA A 22 -21.08 -12.14 19.26
C ALA A 22 -20.64 -12.63 17.85
N ALA A 23 -21.37 -13.58 17.27
CA ALA A 23 -21.08 -14.10 15.94
C ALA A 23 -21.26 -13.04 14.83
N SER A 24 -22.30 -12.23 14.91
CA SER A 24 -22.56 -11.14 13.96
C SER A 24 -21.52 -10.02 14.04
N THR A 25 -21.08 -9.64 15.25
CA THR A 25 -19.99 -8.69 15.45
C THR A 25 -18.67 -9.24 14.93
N ALA A 26 -18.35 -10.51 15.16
CA ALA A 26 -17.15 -11.15 14.62
C ALA A 26 -17.16 -11.18 13.08
N GLN A 27 -18.25 -11.64 12.47
CA GLN A 27 -18.40 -11.62 11.01
C GLN A 27 -18.27 -10.20 10.45
N ARG A 28 -18.82 -9.20 11.13
CA ARG A 28 -18.70 -7.80 10.71
C ARG A 28 -17.27 -7.27 10.84
N ARG A 29 -16.57 -7.54 11.94
CA ARG A 29 -15.15 -7.25 12.11
C ARG A 29 -14.32 -7.82 10.96
N ASP A 30 -14.56 -9.08 10.61
CA ASP A 30 -13.79 -9.80 9.58
C ASP A 30 -14.03 -9.25 8.16
N VAL A 31 -15.19 -8.68 7.89
CA VAL A 31 -15.50 -7.97 6.64
C VAL A 31 -14.96 -6.54 6.67
N ASP A 32 -15.27 -5.78 7.72
CA ASP A 32 -14.94 -4.36 7.83
C ASP A 32 -13.41 -4.16 7.95
N LEU A 33 -12.67 -5.09 8.55
CA LEU A 33 -11.20 -5.03 8.71
C LEU A 33 -10.44 -5.97 7.75
N ARG A 34 -11.06 -6.48 6.68
CA ARG A 34 -10.34 -7.32 5.71
C ARG A 34 -9.23 -6.51 5.04
N GLY A 35 -7.98 -6.98 5.17
CA GLY A 35 -6.78 -6.29 4.66
C GLY A 35 -6.18 -5.25 5.62
N TYR A 36 -6.80 -5.01 6.78
CA TYR A 36 -6.18 -4.20 7.84
C TYR A 36 -5.01 -4.94 8.47
N VAL A 37 -3.92 -4.21 8.73
CA VAL A 37 -2.80 -4.65 9.57
C VAL A 37 -2.50 -3.54 10.56
N ASN A 38 -2.33 -3.87 11.84
CA ASN A 38 -1.80 -2.94 12.84
C ASN A 38 -0.26 -2.92 12.75
N PRO A 39 0.38 -1.79 12.40
CA PRO A 39 1.83 -1.71 12.31
C PRO A 39 2.58 -1.99 13.61
N LEU A 40 1.95 -1.83 14.78
CA LEU A 40 2.55 -2.19 16.07
C LEU A 40 2.45 -3.69 16.42
N ALA A 41 1.76 -4.50 15.60
CA ALA A 41 1.53 -5.92 15.84
C ALA A 41 2.43 -6.87 15.01
N THR A 42 3.25 -6.34 14.10
CA THR A 42 4.14 -7.13 13.24
C THR A 42 5.38 -6.34 12.82
N THR A 43 6.48 -7.04 12.56
CA THR A 43 7.70 -6.55 11.90
C THR A 43 7.70 -6.82 10.38
N GLU A 44 6.75 -7.61 9.88
CA GLU A 44 6.64 -8.06 8.48
C GLU A 44 5.79 -7.08 7.65
N LEU A 45 6.30 -5.85 7.48
CA LEU A 45 5.72 -4.83 6.61
C LEU A 45 6.83 -4.13 5.82
N PRO A 46 6.54 -3.68 4.58
CA PRO A 46 7.43 -2.77 3.87
C PRO A 46 7.53 -1.45 4.62
N PHE A 47 8.68 -0.77 4.49
CA PHE A 47 8.78 0.61 4.91
C PHE A 47 7.87 1.51 4.05
N ARG A 48 7.17 2.44 4.70
CA ARG A 48 6.22 3.35 4.06
C ARG A 48 6.98 4.36 3.20
N VAL A 49 6.75 4.26 1.90
CA VAL A 49 7.06 5.29 0.91
C VAL A 49 5.94 6.35 0.87
N PRO A 50 6.18 7.54 0.28
CA PRO A 50 5.10 8.49 -0.01
C PRO A 50 3.96 7.81 -0.78
N ARG A 51 2.70 8.09 -0.44
CA ARG A 51 1.55 7.51 -1.16
C ARG A 51 1.10 8.31 -2.40
N PRO A 52 1.03 9.65 -2.41
CA PRO A 52 0.46 10.38 -3.54
C PRO A 52 1.24 10.20 -4.85
N GLY A 53 0.56 9.75 -5.90
CA GLY A 53 1.10 9.70 -7.25
C GLY A 53 0.07 9.97 -8.33
N VAL A 54 0.54 10.20 -9.55
CA VAL A 54 -0.30 10.42 -10.73
C VAL A 54 0.35 9.84 -11.99
N ASN A 55 -0.47 9.22 -12.84
CA ASN A 55 -0.06 8.78 -14.17
C ASN A 55 -0.02 9.97 -15.12
N VAL A 56 0.99 10.02 -15.97
CA VAL A 56 1.27 11.14 -16.85
C VAL A 56 1.52 10.66 -18.27
N GLU A 57 1.29 11.54 -19.23
CA GLU A 57 1.87 11.41 -20.56
C GLU A 57 2.70 12.67 -20.86
N LEU A 58 3.88 12.74 -20.24
CA LEU A 58 4.79 13.87 -20.34
C LEU A 58 5.32 14.08 -21.76
N THR A 59 5.23 13.08 -22.65
CA THR A 59 5.70 13.24 -24.03
C THR A 59 4.88 14.27 -24.82
N GLN A 60 3.65 14.58 -24.42
CA GLN A 60 2.77 15.54 -25.09
C GLN A 60 3.21 17.01 -24.95
N TYR A 61 3.96 17.36 -23.91
CA TYR A 61 4.27 18.76 -23.55
C TYR A 61 5.52 19.34 -24.22
N GLY A 62 5.50 20.62 -24.56
CA GLY A 62 6.74 21.36 -24.86
C GLY A 62 7.62 21.54 -23.62
N ASP A 63 8.92 21.81 -23.77
CA ASP A 63 9.88 21.82 -22.64
C ASP A 63 9.53 22.83 -21.52
N GLU A 64 8.97 24.00 -21.86
CA GLU A 64 8.50 25.01 -20.90
C GLU A 64 7.25 24.54 -20.15
N GLU A 65 6.27 24.00 -20.89
CA GLU A 65 5.03 23.46 -20.33
C GLU A 65 5.29 22.22 -19.46
N LEU A 66 6.18 21.33 -19.88
CA LEU A 66 6.61 20.16 -19.11
C LEU A 66 7.06 20.54 -17.70
N ASP A 67 7.88 21.59 -17.59
CA ASP A 67 8.36 22.09 -16.30
C ASP A 67 7.25 22.73 -15.46
N GLU A 68 6.33 23.46 -16.11
CA GLU A 68 5.15 24.02 -15.46
C GLU A 68 4.25 22.92 -14.89
N GLN A 69 3.95 21.87 -15.67
CA GLN A 69 3.09 20.77 -15.22
C GLN A 69 3.74 19.98 -14.07
N LEU A 70 5.05 19.72 -14.13
CA LEU A 70 5.78 19.10 -13.01
C LEU A 70 5.74 19.98 -11.75
N GLY A 71 5.99 21.29 -11.88
CA GLY A 71 5.85 22.24 -10.77
C GLY A 71 4.42 22.26 -10.18
N ARG A 72 3.38 22.12 -11.00
CA ARG A 72 1.98 21.98 -10.56
C ARG A 72 1.73 20.65 -9.84
N MET A 73 2.34 19.55 -10.26
CA MET A 73 2.25 18.25 -9.57
C MET A 73 2.90 18.30 -8.18
N ALA A 74 4.12 18.85 -8.09
CA ALA A 74 4.83 19.04 -6.83
C ALA A 74 4.04 19.96 -5.88
N ALA A 75 3.54 21.09 -6.37
CA ALA A 75 2.70 22.02 -5.60
C ALA A 75 1.36 21.42 -5.13
N ALA A 76 0.84 20.40 -5.82
CA ALA A 76 -0.35 19.65 -5.41
C ALA A 76 -0.05 18.50 -4.44
N GLY A 77 1.22 18.31 -4.04
CA GLY A 77 1.63 17.29 -3.08
C GLY A 77 1.72 15.87 -3.65
N PHE A 78 1.88 15.73 -4.97
CA PHE A 78 2.29 14.46 -5.57
C PHE A 78 3.78 14.20 -5.33
N THR A 79 4.15 12.93 -5.19
CA THR A 79 5.55 12.48 -5.24
C THR A 79 5.76 11.63 -6.50
N TRP A 80 4.96 10.59 -6.68
CA TRP A 80 5.17 9.66 -7.78
C TRP A 80 4.59 10.17 -9.10
N VAL A 81 5.46 10.32 -10.10
CA VAL A 81 5.10 10.61 -11.48
C VAL A 81 5.31 9.32 -12.28
N ARG A 82 4.23 8.68 -12.74
CA ARG A 82 4.31 7.39 -13.45
C ARG A 82 4.19 7.60 -14.96
N GLN A 83 5.28 7.35 -15.68
CA GLN A 83 5.43 7.62 -17.12
C GLN A 83 5.77 6.34 -17.89
N SER A 84 5.17 6.18 -19.06
CA SER A 84 5.54 5.12 -20.02
C SER A 84 6.88 5.41 -20.70
N PHE A 85 7.80 4.45 -20.60
CA PHE A 85 9.05 4.39 -21.36
C PHE A 85 8.87 3.36 -22.47
N ARG A 86 8.55 3.87 -23.66
CA ARG A 86 8.18 3.09 -24.84
C ARG A 86 9.42 2.60 -25.58
N TRP A 87 9.75 1.32 -25.42
CA TRP A 87 10.91 0.72 -26.08
C TRP A 87 10.76 0.73 -27.62
N ASP A 88 9.53 0.69 -28.14
CA ASP A 88 9.25 0.85 -29.57
C ASP A 88 9.66 2.21 -30.16
N GLU A 89 9.70 3.25 -29.33
CA GLU A 89 10.13 4.61 -29.72
C GLU A 89 11.58 4.90 -29.32
N ILE A 90 12.05 4.35 -28.20
CA ILE A 90 13.42 4.51 -27.69
C ILE A 90 14.43 3.70 -28.52
N GLU A 91 14.08 2.51 -29.03
CA GLU A 91 14.97 1.66 -29.83
C GLU A 91 14.30 1.23 -31.16
N PRO A 92 14.05 2.18 -32.09
CA PRO A 92 13.32 1.90 -33.33
C PRO A 92 14.02 0.90 -34.26
N ALA A 93 15.33 0.73 -34.13
CA ALA A 93 16.13 -0.30 -34.81
C ALA A 93 17.17 -0.92 -33.84
N PRO A 94 17.61 -2.18 -34.04
CA PRO A 94 18.42 -2.89 -33.04
C PRO A 94 19.74 -2.16 -32.73
N GLY A 95 19.93 -1.73 -31.48
CA GLY A 95 21.08 -0.96 -31.02
C GLY A 95 21.13 0.50 -31.46
N GLU A 96 20.11 1.00 -32.18
CA GLU A 96 19.97 2.41 -32.55
C GLU A 96 18.96 3.08 -31.61
N TYR A 97 19.46 3.84 -30.64
CA TYR A 97 18.64 4.45 -29.60
C TYR A 97 18.35 5.94 -29.85
N ASP A 98 17.09 6.35 -29.69
CA ASP A 98 16.68 7.75 -29.57
C ASP A 98 16.28 8.07 -28.11
N TRP A 99 17.24 8.60 -27.36
CA TRP A 99 17.02 9.02 -25.99
C TRP A 99 16.48 10.46 -25.87
N GLN A 100 16.41 11.23 -26.96
CA GLN A 100 16.33 12.70 -26.87
C GLN A 100 15.13 13.18 -26.06
N ARG A 101 13.95 12.56 -26.22
CA ARG A 101 12.76 12.97 -25.46
C ARG A 101 12.81 12.53 -23.99
N TRP A 102 13.32 11.34 -23.71
CA TRP A 102 13.40 10.81 -22.35
C TRP A 102 14.49 11.52 -21.54
N ASP A 103 15.61 11.93 -22.16
CA ASP A 103 16.62 12.77 -21.52
C ASP A 103 16.00 14.08 -21.00
N VAL A 104 15.17 14.75 -21.83
CA VAL A 104 14.45 15.97 -21.44
C VAL A 104 13.47 15.71 -20.30
N ILE A 105 12.73 14.59 -20.34
CA ILE A 105 11.77 14.24 -19.28
C ILE A 105 12.47 13.94 -17.95
N VAL A 106 13.53 13.13 -17.95
CA VAL A 106 14.27 12.75 -16.73
C VAL A 106 14.95 13.97 -16.10
N GLU A 107 15.61 14.82 -16.90
CA GLU A 107 16.20 16.07 -16.40
C GLU A 107 15.15 17.13 -16.03
N ALA A 108 13.92 17.04 -16.56
CA ALA A 108 12.82 17.88 -16.08
C ALA A 108 12.33 17.44 -14.70
N VAL A 109 12.05 16.15 -14.50
CA VAL A 109 11.62 15.61 -13.18
C VAL A 109 12.71 15.87 -12.12
N ALA A 110 13.99 15.65 -12.46
CA ALA A 110 15.12 15.84 -11.54
C ALA A 110 15.31 17.29 -11.02
N ARG A 111 14.61 18.29 -11.59
CA ARG A 111 14.60 19.68 -11.10
C ARG A 111 13.59 19.93 -9.98
N HIS A 112 12.67 18.99 -9.75
CA HIS A 112 11.64 19.04 -8.69
C HIS A 112 11.94 17.92 -7.68
N PRO A 113 12.74 18.17 -6.62
CA PRO A 113 13.17 17.15 -5.66
C PRO A 113 12.04 16.54 -4.81
N GLU A 114 10.82 17.08 -4.93
CA GLU A 114 9.59 16.52 -4.38
C GLU A 114 9.02 15.36 -5.23
N LEU A 115 9.50 15.18 -6.47
CA LEU A 115 8.98 14.22 -7.44
C LEU A 115 9.96 13.07 -7.70
N GLU A 116 9.41 11.86 -7.81
CA GLU A 116 10.13 10.62 -8.12
C GLU A 116 9.46 9.93 -9.32
N LEU A 117 10.28 9.44 -10.26
CA LEU A 117 9.81 8.89 -11.53
C LEU A 117 9.62 7.38 -11.44
N VAL A 118 8.40 6.88 -11.69
CA VAL A 118 8.14 5.46 -11.94
C VAL A 118 8.19 5.23 -13.44
N ALA A 119 9.29 4.64 -13.92
CA ALA A 119 9.48 4.33 -15.34
C ALA A 119 8.78 3.01 -15.70
N VAL A 120 7.75 3.06 -16.55
CA VAL A 120 6.98 1.88 -16.97
C VAL A 120 7.49 1.38 -18.32
N LEU A 121 8.23 0.28 -18.33
CA LEU A 121 8.89 -0.25 -19.53
C LEU A 121 7.89 -1.08 -20.35
N VAL A 122 7.50 -0.58 -21.53
CA VAL A 122 6.41 -1.12 -22.37
C VAL A 122 6.75 -1.12 -23.87
N ASN A 123 5.94 -1.86 -24.64
CA ASN A 123 5.94 -2.02 -26.11
C ASN A 123 7.23 -2.56 -26.74
N ALA A 124 7.17 -3.71 -27.42
CA ALA A 124 8.32 -4.19 -28.19
C ALA A 124 8.47 -3.45 -29.55
N PRO A 125 9.70 -3.04 -29.95
CA PRO A 125 9.95 -2.47 -31.26
C PRO A 125 9.78 -3.50 -32.37
N ALA A 126 9.59 -3.01 -33.60
CA ALA A 126 9.15 -3.85 -34.72
C ALA A 126 10.16 -4.88 -35.25
N TRP A 127 11.38 -4.89 -34.69
CA TRP A 127 12.43 -5.87 -34.97
C TRP A 127 12.52 -6.97 -33.91
N ALA A 128 11.92 -6.79 -32.73
CA ALA A 128 11.91 -7.74 -31.61
C ALA A 128 10.73 -8.74 -31.66
N VAL A 129 9.90 -8.67 -32.70
CA VAL A 129 8.67 -9.46 -32.91
C VAL A 129 8.71 -10.11 -34.31
N ASP A 130 8.47 -11.42 -34.43
CA ASP A 130 8.38 -12.13 -35.72
C ASP A 130 7.11 -11.70 -36.47
N ARG A 131 7.31 -11.14 -37.67
CA ARG A 131 6.28 -10.49 -38.49
C ARG A 131 5.36 -11.47 -39.23
N ARG A 132 5.12 -12.65 -38.67
CA ARG A 132 4.12 -13.60 -39.19
C ARG A 132 2.70 -13.13 -38.89
N ASP A 133 2.53 -12.39 -37.80
CA ASP A 133 1.30 -11.68 -37.48
C ASP A 133 1.27 -10.33 -38.22
N SER A 134 0.08 -9.99 -38.73
CA SER A 134 -0.13 -8.79 -39.55
C SER A 134 -0.21 -7.53 -38.69
N ALA A 135 0.74 -6.61 -38.87
CA ALA A 135 0.87 -5.33 -38.18
C ALA A 135 1.00 -5.45 -36.65
N ILE A 136 2.06 -4.83 -36.10
CA ILE A 136 2.31 -4.91 -34.65
C ILE A 136 1.26 -4.07 -33.93
N ILE A 137 0.57 -4.72 -33.00
CA ILE A 137 -0.44 -4.10 -32.15
C ILE A 137 0.32 -3.47 -30.97
N PRO A 138 -0.07 -2.28 -30.47
CA PRO A 138 0.48 -1.75 -29.22
C PRO A 138 0.41 -2.80 -28.10
N ALA A 139 1.38 -2.79 -27.20
CA ALA A 139 1.58 -3.83 -26.20
C ALA A 139 1.74 -5.27 -26.74
N THR A 140 2.23 -5.48 -27.98
CA THR A 140 2.80 -6.80 -28.34
C THR A 140 4.11 -7.02 -27.57
N PRO A 141 4.27 -8.11 -26.80
CA PRO A 141 5.52 -8.46 -26.13
C PRO A 141 6.58 -8.94 -27.13
N PRO A 142 7.88 -8.85 -26.81
CA PRO A 142 8.93 -9.39 -27.67
C PRO A 142 8.86 -10.93 -27.73
N ASP A 143 9.31 -11.51 -28.84
CA ASP A 143 9.37 -12.97 -28.98
C ASP A 143 10.58 -13.58 -28.24
N ASP A 144 11.56 -12.76 -27.88
CA ASP A 144 12.69 -13.14 -27.03
C ASP A 144 12.84 -12.12 -25.87
N PRO A 145 12.56 -12.52 -24.62
CA PRO A 145 12.71 -11.66 -23.44
C PRO A 145 14.11 -11.05 -23.28
N ARG A 146 15.16 -11.66 -23.86
CA ARG A 146 16.52 -11.14 -23.76
C ARG A 146 16.69 -9.78 -24.43
N TYR A 147 15.97 -9.51 -25.51
CA TYR A 147 15.98 -8.19 -26.16
C TYR A 147 15.43 -7.10 -25.24
N PHE A 148 14.36 -7.41 -24.48
CA PHE A 148 13.83 -6.50 -23.46
C PHE A 148 14.79 -6.35 -22.28
N GLY A 149 15.45 -7.42 -21.85
CA GLY A 149 16.52 -7.33 -20.84
C GLY A 149 17.69 -6.45 -21.29
N ASP A 150 18.11 -6.53 -22.55
CA ASP A 150 19.15 -5.65 -23.10
C ASP A 150 18.73 -4.17 -23.09
N PHE A 151 17.48 -3.87 -23.47
CA PHE A 151 16.89 -2.54 -23.35
C PHE A 151 16.82 -2.05 -21.90
N ALA A 152 16.26 -2.86 -20.99
CA ALA A 152 16.07 -2.51 -19.58
C ALA A 152 17.41 -2.23 -18.89
N ARG A 153 18.45 -3.02 -19.17
CA ARG A 153 19.82 -2.76 -18.70
C ARG A 153 20.37 -1.44 -19.25
N ASN A 154 20.16 -1.15 -20.53
CA ASN A 154 20.67 0.07 -21.16
C ASN A 154 19.95 1.33 -20.64
N LEU A 155 18.66 1.22 -20.31
CA LEU A 155 17.87 2.27 -19.67
C LEU A 155 18.32 2.51 -18.22
N ALA A 156 18.43 1.46 -17.41
CA ALA A 156 18.93 1.56 -16.03
C ALA A 156 20.37 2.09 -15.97
N ALA A 157 21.26 1.60 -16.84
CA ALA A 157 22.64 2.11 -16.93
C ALA A 157 22.74 3.57 -17.40
N ARG A 158 21.68 4.12 -18.00
CA ARG A 158 21.59 5.53 -18.40
C ARG A 158 21.02 6.43 -17.29
N TYR A 159 20.02 5.94 -16.55
CA TYR A 159 19.20 6.77 -15.67
C TYR A 159 19.21 6.35 -14.19
N GLY A 160 19.99 5.34 -13.76
CA GLY A 160 20.02 4.88 -12.35
C GLY A 160 20.35 5.98 -11.33
N ASP A 161 21.16 6.98 -11.69
CA ASP A 161 21.41 8.18 -10.85
C ASP A 161 20.16 9.09 -10.67
N ARG A 162 19.00 8.74 -11.24
CA ARG A 162 17.78 9.57 -11.37
C ARG A 162 16.45 8.79 -11.29
N ILE A 163 16.46 7.48 -11.48
CA ILE A 163 15.27 6.62 -11.51
C ILE A 163 15.55 5.38 -10.68
N ASP A 164 15.03 5.38 -9.45
CA ASP A 164 15.15 4.24 -8.54
C ASP A 164 14.00 3.22 -8.74
N VAL A 165 12.96 3.53 -9.52
CA VAL A 165 11.74 2.71 -9.59
C VAL A 165 11.31 2.39 -11.03
N TYR A 166 11.29 1.09 -11.35
CA TYR A 166 10.96 0.57 -12.67
C TYR A 166 9.77 -0.40 -12.60
N GLN A 167 8.72 -0.17 -13.39
CA GLN A 167 7.63 -1.14 -13.57
C GLN A 167 7.85 -1.91 -14.88
N ILE A 168 7.91 -3.24 -14.83
CA ILE A 168 8.05 -4.08 -16.03
C ILE A 168 6.66 -4.43 -16.57
N TRP A 169 6.31 -3.84 -17.71
CA TRP A 169 5.05 -4.00 -18.44
C TRP A 169 3.80 -3.48 -17.72
N ASP A 170 2.65 -3.48 -18.40
CA ASP A 170 1.34 -3.11 -17.83
C ASP A 170 0.22 -4.00 -18.41
N GLU A 171 -0.75 -4.40 -17.57
CA GLU A 171 -1.92 -5.24 -17.94
C GLU A 171 -1.64 -6.55 -18.74
N PRO A 172 -0.58 -7.34 -18.47
CA PRO A 172 -0.27 -8.57 -19.22
C PRO A 172 -1.28 -9.70 -18.99
N ASN A 173 -2.28 -9.47 -18.14
CA ASN A 173 -3.41 -10.35 -17.87
C ASN A 173 -4.61 -10.11 -18.80
N LEU A 174 -4.55 -9.09 -19.68
CA LEU A 174 -5.55 -8.82 -20.71
C LEU A 174 -4.99 -9.08 -22.12
N THR A 175 -5.83 -9.57 -23.04
CA THR A 175 -5.47 -9.68 -24.48
C THR A 175 -5.04 -8.33 -25.07
N THR A 176 -5.65 -7.23 -24.62
CA THR A 176 -5.32 -5.87 -25.07
C THR A 176 -3.97 -5.38 -24.55
N GLY A 177 -3.63 -5.69 -23.29
CA GLY A 177 -2.31 -5.41 -22.70
C GLY A 177 -1.20 -6.39 -23.12
N TRP A 178 -1.54 -7.39 -23.95
CA TRP A 178 -0.62 -8.38 -24.51
C TRP A 178 -0.66 -8.41 -26.05
N GLY A 179 -1.10 -7.31 -26.67
CA GLY A 179 -0.97 -7.07 -28.11
C GLY A 179 -1.79 -8.01 -28.98
N GLY A 180 -2.98 -8.39 -28.52
CA GLY A 180 -3.87 -9.32 -29.19
C GLY A 180 -3.52 -10.81 -28.96
N ARG A 181 -2.45 -11.11 -28.21
CA ARG A 181 -2.05 -12.48 -27.87
C ARG A 181 -2.80 -12.95 -26.61
N GLU A 182 -3.00 -14.26 -26.49
CA GLU A 182 -3.59 -14.87 -25.28
C GLU A 182 -2.67 -14.60 -24.07
N PRO A 183 -3.15 -13.94 -22.98
CA PRO A 183 -2.33 -13.65 -21.81
C PRO A 183 -1.92 -14.92 -21.07
N ARG A 184 -0.64 -15.04 -20.72
CA ARG A 184 -0.10 -16.18 -19.95
C ARG A 184 0.96 -15.74 -18.95
N ALA A 185 0.76 -16.08 -17.68
CA ALA A 185 1.68 -15.73 -16.59
C ALA A 185 3.12 -16.23 -16.82
N ALA A 186 3.30 -17.39 -17.46
CA ALA A 186 4.63 -17.92 -17.78
C ALA A 186 5.39 -17.08 -18.83
N ASP A 187 4.68 -16.55 -19.82
CA ASP A 187 5.27 -15.72 -20.88
C ASP A 187 5.66 -14.34 -20.31
N TYR A 188 4.80 -13.75 -19.46
CA TYR A 188 5.12 -12.52 -18.74
C TYR A 188 6.25 -12.72 -17.71
N LEU A 189 6.29 -13.83 -16.97
CA LEU A 189 7.38 -14.10 -16.01
C LEU A 189 8.75 -14.20 -16.68
N ALA A 190 8.82 -14.68 -17.93
CA ALA A 190 10.05 -14.69 -18.70
C ALA A 190 10.53 -13.27 -19.03
N LEU A 191 9.60 -12.35 -19.34
CA LEU A 191 9.87 -10.92 -19.54
C LEU A 191 10.30 -10.24 -18.24
N LEU A 192 9.58 -10.48 -17.15
CA LEU A 192 9.85 -9.97 -15.80
C LEU A 192 11.25 -10.37 -15.34
N ARG A 193 11.61 -11.66 -15.41
CA ARG A 193 12.95 -12.16 -15.06
C ARG A 193 14.06 -11.54 -15.89
N ALA A 194 13.83 -11.35 -17.20
CA ALA A 194 14.83 -10.75 -18.08
C ALA A 194 15.06 -9.27 -17.74
N GLY A 195 14.01 -8.49 -17.47
CA GLY A 195 14.13 -7.10 -17.04
C GLY A 195 14.70 -6.95 -15.62
N TYR A 196 14.23 -7.75 -14.66
CA TYR A 196 14.67 -7.72 -13.26
C TYR A 196 16.20 -7.88 -13.14
N HIS A 197 16.74 -9.00 -13.65
CA HIS A 197 18.18 -9.24 -13.58
C HIS A 197 19.00 -8.24 -14.42
N ALA A 198 18.42 -7.70 -15.50
CA ALA A 198 19.05 -6.69 -16.32
C ALA A 198 19.21 -5.35 -15.58
N ILE A 199 18.14 -4.87 -14.94
CA ILE A 199 18.12 -3.63 -14.15
C ILE A 199 19.12 -3.76 -12.99
N HIS A 200 19.00 -4.78 -12.13
CA HIS A 200 19.93 -4.99 -11.01
C HIS A 200 21.39 -5.24 -11.42
N SER A 201 21.68 -5.56 -12.69
CA SER A 201 23.05 -5.68 -13.20
C SER A 201 23.70 -4.33 -13.56
N ALA A 202 22.88 -3.30 -13.76
CA ALA A 202 23.30 -1.93 -14.06
C ALA A 202 23.16 -1.00 -12.84
N ASP A 203 22.11 -1.20 -12.07
CA ASP A 203 21.72 -0.42 -10.90
C ASP A 203 21.21 -1.38 -9.81
N ALA A 204 22.06 -1.64 -8.81
CA ALA A 204 21.80 -2.67 -7.81
C ALA A 204 20.75 -2.27 -6.75
N ASP A 205 20.54 -0.97 -6.55
CA ASP A 205 19.68 -0.40 -5.50
C ASP A 205 18.25 -0.09 -6.02
N ALA A 206 18.04 -0.16 -7.34
CA ALA A 206 16.74 -0.03 -7.99
C ALA A 206 15.65 -0.97 -7.44
N THR A 207 14.41 -0.48 -7.43
CA THR A 207 13.18 -1.24 -7.14
C THR A 207 12.49 -1.64 -8.44
N VAL A 208 12.31 -2.94 -8.65
CA VAL A 208 11.59 -3.50 -9.80
C VAL A 208 10.18 -3.96 -9.40
N ILE A 209 9.18 -3.24 -9.88
CA ILE A 209 7.76 -3.53 -9.68
C ILE A 209 7.26 -4.43 -10.82
N ALA A 210 6.52 -5.49 -10.48
CA ALA A 210 5.76 -6.27 -11.44
C ALA A 210 4.66 -5.43 -12.12
N ALA A 211 4.13 -5.93 -13.24
CA ALA A 211 3.15 -5.20 -14.05
C ALA A 211 1.88 -4.85 -13.27
N GLY A 212 1.32 -3.67 -13.55
CA GLY A 212 0.01 -3.28 -13.05
C GLY A 212 -1.08 -4.20 -13.58
N LEU A 213 -1.50 -5.18 -12.79
CA LEU A 213 -2.54 -6.13 -13.16
C LEU A 213 -3.90 -5.43 -13.23
N ALA A 214 -4.62 -5.63 -14.34
CA ALA A 214 -5.93 -5.03 -14.56
C ALA A 214 -7.04 -5.82 -13.85
N PRO A 215 -7.94 -5.17 -13.09
CA PRO A 215 -9.06 -5.86 -12.47
C PRO A 215 -10.06 -6.34 -13.52
N THR A 216 -10.28 -7.64 -13.58
CA THR A 216 -11.34 -8.26 -14.38
C THR A 216 -11.94 -9.45 -13.63
N THR A 217 -13.19 -9.76 -13.94
CA THR A 217 -13.95 -10.92 -13.43
C THR A 217 -13.80 -12.14 -14.33
N GLU A 218 -13.12 -12.00 -15.46
CA GLU A 218 -12.91 -13.04 -16.46
C GLU A 218 -11.87 -14.09 -16.02
N GLN A 219 -12.03 -15.32 -16.50
CA GLN A 219 -11.21 -16.48 -16.09
C GLN A 219 -10.43 -17.09 -17.27
N GLY A 220 -10.22 -16.31 -18.33
CA GLY A 220 -9.57 -16.72 -19.57
C GLY A 220 -10.52 -17.25 -20.66
N PRO A 221 -9.98 -17.55 -21.86
CA PRO A 221 -8.58 -17.38 -22.23
C PRO A 221 -8.20 -15.92 -22.56
N LEU A 222 -9.17 -15.06 -22.95
CA LEU A 222 -8.85 -13.73 -23.45
C LEU A 222 -8.35 -12.77 -22.36
N ASN A 223 -9.00 -12.76 -21.20
CA ASN A 223 -8.60 -11.95 -20.06
C ASN A 223 -8.66 -12.81 -18.80
N ILE A 224 -7.68 -12.66 -17.92
CA ILE A 224 -7.55 -13.45 -16.69
C ILE A 224 -7.60 -12.47 -15.52
N SER A 225 -8.45 -12.74 -14.52
CA SER A 225 -8.52 -11.97 -13.28
C SER A 225 -7.14 -11.75 -12.69
N ASP A 226 -6.88 -10.51 -12.25
CA ASP A 226 -5.69 -10.08 -11.52
C ASP A 226 -5.34 -11.04 -10.37
N TRP A 227 -6.35 -11.61 -9.71
CA TRP A 227 -6.20 -12.58 -8.64
C TRP A 227 -5.58 -13.89 -9.12
N ARG A 228 -6.11 -14.47 -10.21
CA ARG A 228 -5.62 -15.74 -10.76
C ARG A 228 -4.26 -15.57 -11.39
N TYR A 229 -4.06 -14.46 -12.10
CA TYR A 229 -2.79 -14.17 -12.76
C TYR A 229 -1.65 -13.98 -11.76
N LEU A 230 -1.90 -13.31 -10.62
CA LEU A 230 -0.92 -13.18 -9.55
C LEU A 230 -0.63 -14.53 -8.85
N GLU A 231 -1.67 -15.33 -8.59
CA GLU A 231 -1.53 -16.69 -8.03
C GLU A 231 -0.67 -17.59 -8.94
N ASP A 232 -0.92 -17.57 -10.25
CA ASP A 232 -0.13 -18.30 -11.26
C ASP A 232 1.32 -17.79 -11.32
N LEU A 233 1.56 -16.48 -11.21
CA LEU A 233 2.91 -15.92 -11.15
C LEU A 233 3.68 -16.41 -9.92
N TYR A 234 3.08 -16.40 -8.73
CA TYR A 234 3.71 -16.95 -7.53
C TYR A 234 3.97 -18.46 -7.65
N ALA A 235 3.01 -19.23 -8.17
CA ALA A 235 3.18 -20.67 -8.41
C ALA A 235 4.33 -21.00 -9.39
N LEU A 236 4.69 -20.06 -10.28
CA LEU A 236 5.83 -20.15 -11.20
C LEU A 236 7.15 -19.57 -10.64
N GLY A 237 7.13 -19.07 -9.40
CA GLY A 237 8.28 -18.51 -8.70
C GLY A 237 8.61 -17.06 -9.07
N ALA A 238 7.60 -16.20 -9.21
CA ALA A 238 7.81 -14.77 -9.49
C ALA A 238 8.41 -13.97 -8.32
N ALA A 239 8.32 -14.47 -7.08
CA ALA A 239 8.83 -13.79 -5.88
C ALA A 239 10.33 -13.43 -5.98
N ASP A 240 11.15 -14.27 -6.61
CA ASP A 240 12.59 -14.02 -6.82
C ASP A 240 12.89 -13.06 -7.99
N SER A 241 11.89 -12.32 -8.48
CA SER A 241 11.98 -11.53 -9.73
C SER A 241 11.15 -10.24 -9.70
N MET A 242 10.79 -9.77 -8.50
CA MET A 242 10.09 -8.51 -8.25
C MET A 242 10.31 -8.07 -6.79
N ASP A 243 10.56 -6.79 -6.58
CA ASP A 243 10.70 -6.17 -5.25
C ASP A 243 9.36 -5.60 -4.74
N ALA A 244 8.41 -5.43 -5.66
CA ALA A 244 7.05 -5.06 -5.36
C ALA A 244 6.05 -5.60 -6.40
N VAL A 245 4.80 -5.76 -5.99
CA VAL A 245 3.68 -6.15 -6.86
C VAL A 245 2.88 -4.91 -7.22
N ALA A 246 2.23 -4.87 -8.39
CA ALA A 246 1.27 -3.83 -8.74
C ALA A 246 -0.10 -4.39 -9.14
N GLY A 247 -1.15 -3.62 -8.83
CA GLY A 247 -2.50 -3.80 -9.38
C GLY A 247 -3.19 -2.46 -9.58
N LYS A 248 -4.48 -2.49 -9.93
CA LYS A 248 -5.25 -1.27 -10.21
C LYS A 248 -6.57 -1.23 -9.40
N PRO A 249 -6.61 -0.66 -8.18
CA PRO A 249 -7.83 -0.56 -7.38
C PRO A 249 -8.78 0.54 -7.91
N TYR A 250 -9.41 0.29 -9.05
CA TYR A 250 -10.51 1.15 -9.50
C TYR A 250 -11.74 0.98 -8.61
N GLY A 251 -12.40 2.10 -8.30
CA GLY A 251 -13.63 2.08 -7.53
C GLY A 251 -14.86 1.65 -8.33
N PHE A 252 -14.79 1.76 -9.66
CA PHE A 252 -15.93 1.61 -10.57
C PHE A 252 -17.11 2.50 -10.13
N ASP A 253 -18.32 1.96 -10.04
CA ASP A 253 -19.50 2.68 -9.53
C ASP A 253 -19.66 2.57 -7.99
N ALA A 254 -18.77 1.84 -7.30
CA ALA A 254 -18.89 1.51 -5.88
C ALA A 254 -18.18 2.52 -4.96
N SER A 255 -18.73 2.74 -3.77
CA SER A 255 -18.05 3.51 -2.71
C SER A 255 -16.77 2.80 -2.25
N PRO A 256 -15.70 3.52 -1.85
CA PRO A 256 -14.50 2.92 -1.25
C PRO A 256 -14.78 2.18 0.06
N ASP A 257 -15.93 2.41 0.71
CA ASP A 257 -16.37 1.66 1.88
C ASP A 257 -17.18 0.40 1.56
N GLU A 258 -17.36 0.03 0.29
CA GLU A 258 -17.92 -1.27 -0.07
C GLU A 258 -16.91 -2.38 0.24
N ARG A 259 -17.05 -3.02 1.40
CA ARG A 259 -16.10 -4.01 1.96
C ARG A 259 -16.11 -5.40 1.28
N LEU A 260 -16.88 -5.59 0.20
CA LEU A 260 -16.93 -6.89 -0.47
C LEU A 260 -15.64 -7.17 -1.25
N VAL A 261 -14.91 -8.19 -0.83
CA VAL A 261 -13.72 -8.71 -1.52
C VAL A 261 -14.10 -10.04 -2.19
N ASP A 262 -14.59 -9.94 -3.43
CA ASP A 262 -15.07 -11.04 -4.26
C ASP A 262 -14.55 -10.90 -5.72
N GLU A 263 -14.26 -12.03 -6.37
CA GLU A 263 -13.65 -12.06 -7.71
C GLU A 263 -14.58 -11.42 -8.77
N GLY A 264 -15.89 -11.66 -8.67
CA GLY A 264 -16.92 -11.08 -9.54
C GLY A 264 -17.38 -9.66 -9.14
N THR A 265 -17.23 -9.30 -7.86
CA THR A 265 -17.53 -8.01 -7.21
C THR A 265 -16.78 -6.75 -7.69
N LEU A 266 -16.90 -6.20 -8.90
CA LEU A 266 -16.11 -5.03 -9.35
C LEU A 266 -16.26 -3.76 -8.45
N ASN A 267 -15.16 -3.37 -7.77
CA ASN A 267 -15.04 -2.32 -6.75
C ASN A 267 -13.58 -2.09 -6.28
N PHE A 268 -13.35 -1.09 -5.41
CA PHE A 268 -12.05 -0.75 -4.79
C PHE A 268 -11.47 -1.85 -3.88
N SER A 269 -12.31 -2.56 -3.13
CA SER A 269 -11.88 -3.48 -2.07
C SER A 269 -11.17 -4.74 -2.55
N ARG A 270 -11.41 -5.22 -3.79
CA ARG A 270 -10.75 -6.44 -4.31
C ARG A 270 -9.24 -6.46 -4.19
N PHE A 271 -8.63 -5.29 -4.17
CA PHE A 271 -7.19 -5.11 -4.13
C PHE A 271 -6.56 -5.71 -2.86
N VAL A 272 -7.33 -5.77 -1.76
CA VAL A 272 -6.98 -6.53 -0.55
C VAL A 272 -6.66 -8.00 -0.86
N ARG A 273 -7.32 -8.62 -1.84
CA ARG A 273 -7.05 -10.02 -2.18
C ARG A 273 -5.68 -10.21 -2.82
N LEU A 274 -5.17 -9.24 -3.58
CA LEU A 274 -3.80 -9.31 -4.10
C LEU A 274 -2.81 -9.35 -2.93
N ARG A 275 -3.01 -8.50 -1.91
CA ARG A 275 -2.21 -8.55 -0.66
C ARG A 275 -2.32 -9.89 0.06
N GLU A 276 -3.52 -10.48 0.15
CA GLU A 276 -3.69 -11.81 0.75
C GLU A 276 -2.93 -12.90 -0.02
N ILE A 277 -2.84 -12.80 -1.35
CA ILE A 277 -2.06 -13.73 -2.18
C ILE A 277 -0.56 -13.57 -1.88
N MET A 278 -0.04 -12.33 -1.85
CA MET A 278 1.37 -12.07 -1.47
C MET A 278 1.72 -12.71 -0.11
N VAL A 279 0.89 -12.46 0.91
CA VAL A 279 1.10 -13.02 2.26
C VAL A 279 0.99 -14.55 2.27
N ALA A 280 0.08 -15.15 1.50
CA ALA A 280 -0.06 -16.60 1.40
C ALA A 280 1.16 -17.29 0.76
N HIS A 281 1.91 -16.58 -0.10
CA HIS A 281 3.15 -17.03 -0.72
C HIS A 281 4.42 -16.59 0.03
N GLY A 282 4.28 -15.94 1.18
CA GLY A 282 5.41 -15.50 2.03
C GLY A 282 6.06 -14.18 1.61
N ASP A 283 5.49 -13.47 0.63
CA ASP A 283 5.99 -12.21 0.04
C ASP A 283 5.35 -10.99 0.76
N GLY A 284 5.13 -11.13 2.07
CA GLY A 284 4.37 -10.17 2.90
C GLY A 284 5.18 -8.93 3.32
N ASP A 285 6.50 -8.99 3.28
CA ASP A 285 7.40 -7.87 3.52
C ASP A 285 7.47 -6.89 2.35
N LYS A 286 7.09 -7.31 1.13
CA LYS A 286 7.06 -6.44 -0.06
C LYS A 286 5.81 -5.58 -0.16
N ALA A 287 5.98 -4.44 -0.83
CA ALA A 287 4.90 -3.48 -1.06
C ALA A 287 3.97 -3.90 -2.21
N LEU A 288 2.68 -3.60 -2.06
CA LEU A 288 1.71 -3.66 -3.15
C LEU A 288 1.41 -2.23 -3.62
N TRP A 289 1.63 -1.95 -4.90
CA TRP A 289 1.43 -0.63 -5.51
C TRP A 289 0.08 -0.54 -6.23
N ALA A 290 -0.62 0.57 -6.02
CA ALA A 290 -1.82 0.92 -6.76
C ALA A 290 -1.44 1.74 -8.00
N SER A 291 -0.97 1.04 -9.04
CA SER A 291 -0.42 1.63 -10.28
C SER A 291 -1.41 2.53 -11.05
N HIS A 292 -2.71 2.27 -10.89
CA HIS A 292 -3.79 3.14 -11.35
C HIS A 292 -4.98 2.98 -10.41
N TRP A 293 -5.62 4.07 -10.02
CA TRP A 293 -6.85 4.02 -9.24
C TRP A 293 -7.69 5.29 -9.41
N GLY A 294 -8.90 5.26 -8.84
CA GLY A 294 -9.83 6.38 -8.81
C GLY A 294 -11.23 6.00 -9.27
N TRP A 295 -12.05 7.04 -9.46
CA TRP A 295 -13.42 6.96 -9.98
C TRP A 295 -13.52 7.79 -11.25
N ASN A 296 -14.17 7.25 -12.27
CA ASN A 296 -14.44 7.98 -13.50
C ASN A 296 -15.66 8.90 -13.29
N SER A 297 -15.60 10.13 -13.78
CA SER A 297 -16.73 11.08 -13.72
C SER A 297 -16.87 11.85 -15.02
N LEU A 298 -17.83 11.44 -15.84
CA LEU A 298 -18.18 12.10 -17.09
C LEU A 298 -19.30 13.14 -16.87
N PRO A 299 -19.35 14.22 -17.67
CA PRO A 299 -20.45 15.19 -17.63
C PRO A 299 -21.82 14.55 -17.89
N ASP A 300 -22.89 15.14 -17.32
CA ASP A 300 -24.28 14.69 -17.54
C ASP A 300 -24.72 14.73 -19.01
N ASP A 301 -24.08 15.56 -19.83
CA ASP A 301 -24.30 15.73 -21.27
C ASP A 301 -23.25 15.02 -22.16
N TRP A 302 -22.48 14.09 -21.58
CA TRP A 302 -21.44 13.33 -22.30
C TRP A 302 -21.96 12.63 -23.56
N ALA A 303 -21.38 12.99 -24.71
CA ALA A 303 -21.73 12.46 -26.02
C ALA A 303 -20.65 11.55 -26.63
N GLY A 304 -19.57 11.25 -25.89
CA GLY A 304 -18.47 10.39 -26.32
C GLY A 304 -18.74 8.90 -26.11
N LYS A 305 -17.68 8.09 -26.13
CA LYS A 305 -17.79 6.64 -25.88
C LYS A 305 -18.19 6.39 -24.41
N PRO A 306 -18.98 5.35 -24.11
CA PRO A 306 -19.31 5.01 -22.72
C PRO A 306 -18.07 4.57 -21.93
N SER A 307 -17.96 4.98 -20.67
CA SER A 307 -16.92 4.51 -19.76
C SER A 307 -17.08 3.01 -19.45
N ILE A 308 -15.99 2.26 -19.56
CA ILE A 308 -15.91 0.86 -19.10
C ILE A 308 -15.71 0.73 -17.59
N TRP A 309 -15.40 1.85 -16.92
CA TRP A 309 -15.17 1.93 -15.47
C TRP A 309 -16.40 2.41 -14.69
N GLY A 310 -17.58 2.45 -15.32
CA GLY A 310 -18.74 3.16 -14.74
C GLY A 310 -18.55 4.68 -14.76
N SER A 311 -19.43 5.41 -14.07
CA SER A 311 -19.29 6.87 -13.92
C SER A 311 -20.07 7.39 -12.72
N VAL A 312 -19.37 8.05 -11.78
CA VAL A 312 -19.97 8.71 -10.63
C VAL A 312 -20.17 10.21 -10.88
N SER A 313 -20.96 10.89 -10.05
CA SER A 313 -21.09 12.35 -10.10
C SER A 313 -19.78 13.04 -9.70
N ALA A 314 -19.56 14.28 -10.16
CA ALA A 314 -18.35 15.05 -9.85
C ALA A 314 -18.10 15.21 -8.34
N THR A 315 -19.16 15.42 -7.54
CA THR A 315 -19.08 15.42 -6.07
C THR A 315 -18.69 14.04 -5.53
N GLY A 316 -19.31 12.97 -6.04
CA GLY A 316 -19.01 11.59 -5.65
C GLY A 316 -17.56 11.21 -5.96
N GLN A 317 -17.00 11.66 -7.08
CA GLN A 317 -15.59 11.47 -7.43
C GLN A 317 -14.67 12.05 -6.35
N ILE A 318 -14.93 13.27 -5.88
CA ILE A 318 -14.13 13.92 -4.83
C ILE A 318 -14.31 13.16 -3.50
N GLU A 319 -15.55 12.94 -3.07
CA GLU A 319 -15.85 12.25 -1.81
C GLU A 319 -15.22 10.85 -1.75
N TYR A 320 -15.35 10.07 -2.83
CA TYR A 320 -14.83 8.70 -2.90
C TYR A 320 -13.30 8.68 -3.01
N THR A 321 -12.69 9.58 -3.78
CA THR A 321 -11.22 9.65 -3.90
C THR A 321 -10.58 10.01 -2.55
N LEU A 322 -11.13 11.00 -1.83
CA LEU A 322 -10.64 11.39 -0.50
C LEU A 322 -10.90 10.30 0.55
N ALA A 323 -12.07 9.66 0.54
CA ALA A 323 -12.39 8.57 1.46
C ALA A 323 -11.50 7.33 1.21
N ALA A 324 -11.19 7.00 -0.05
CA ALA A 324 -10.26 5.94 -0.42
C ALA A 324 -8.85 6.19 0.09
N LEU A 325 -8.34 7.42 -0.04
CA LEU A 325 -7.03 7.82 0.51
C LEU A 325 -7.00 7.69 2.03
N ASN A 326 -8.00 8.22 2.73
CA ASN A 326 -8.09 8.12 4.19
C ASN A 326 -8.24 6.66 4.67
N ARG A 327 -8.95 5.82 3.90
CA ARG A 327 -9.07 4.39 4.16
C ARG A 327 -7.72 3.68 3.98
N ALA A 328 -7.03 3.91 2.86
CA ALA A 328 -5.73 3.32 2.56
C ALA A 328 -4.64 3.76 3.55
N GLU A 329 -4.66 5.03 3.97
CA GLU A 329 -3.81 5.56 5.05
C GLU A 329 -3.96 4.75 6.34
N ARG A 330 -5.19 4.65 6.85
CA ARG A 330 -5.52 3.99 8.12
C ARG A 330 -5.40 2.47 8.07
N GLU A 331 -5.75 1.84 6.95
CA GLU A 331 -5.95 0.39 6.89
C GLU A 331 -4.81 -0.37 6.19
N TRP A 332 -4.09 0.24 5.25
CA TRP A 332 -3.16 -0.47 4.36
C TRP A 332 -1.70 0.02 4.53
N PRO A 333 -1.03 -0.32 5.65
CA PRO A 333 0.38 0.05 5.87
C PRO A 333 1.35 -0.72 4.95
N TRP A 334 0.88 -1.78 4.30
CA TRP A 334 1.61 -2.58 3.30
C TRP A 334 1.61 -1.97 1.89
N LEU A 335 0.95 -0.82 1.72
CA LEU A 335 0.73 -0.18 0.43
C LEU A 335 1.93 0.70 0.04
N GLY A 336 2.39 0.55 -1.21
CA GLY A 336 3.34 1.48 -1.84
C GLY A 336 2.65 2.75 -2.36
N GLY A 337 3.13 3.26 -3.50
CA GLY A 337 2.51 4.40 -4.18
C GLY A 337 1.05 4.13 -4.61
N MET A 338 0.22 5.17 -4.50
CA MET A 338 -1.16 5.25 -4.96
C MET A 338 -1.28 6.21 -6.13
N ILE A 339 -1.13 5.69 -7.34
CA ILE A 339 -1.00 6.48 -8.56
C ILE A 339 -2.37 6.72 -9.21
N LEU A 340 -2.89 7.96 -9.14
CA LEU A 340 -4.16 8.32 -9.77
C LEU A 340 -4.12 8.12 -11.29
N HIS A 341 -5.26 7.76 -11.88
CA HIS A 341 -5.33 7.26 -13.25
C HIS A 341 -4.81 8.21 -14.34
N HIS A 342 -4.97 9.54 -14.24
CA HIS A 342 -4.27 10.49 -15.14
C HIS A 342 -4.22 11.93 -14.62
N TRP A 343 -3.09 12.61 -14.85
CA TRP A 343 -2.96 14.07 -14.74
C TRP A 343 -3.75 14.74 -15.88
N GLN A 344 -3.28 14.55 -17.11
CA GLN A 344 -3.92 14.94 -18.36
C GLN A 344 -3.61 13.85 -19.41
N PRO A 345 -4.63 13.16 -19.96
CA PRO A 345 -4.41 12.14 -20.96
C PRO A 345 -4.21 12.75 -22.36
N ASP A 346 -3.24 12.24 -23.13
CA ASP A 346 -3.19 12.48 -24.57
C ASP A 346 -4.23 11.59 -25.27
N ALA A 347 -5.49 12.05 -25.26
CA ALA A 347 -6.63 11.29 -25.75
C ALA A 347 -7.68 12.19 -26.44
N PRO A 348 -8.39 11.68 -27.47
CA PRO A 348 -9.50 12.39 -28.09
C PRO A 348 -10.54 12.88 -27.07
N PRO A 349 -11.16 14.07 -27.26
CA PRO A 349 -12.14 14.62 -26.31
C PRO A 349 -13.41 13.78 -26.11
N ASP A 350 -13.66 12.78 -26.97
CA ASP A 350 -14.77 11.83 -26.87
C ASP A 350 -14.40 10.52 -26.14
N ASP A 351 -13.18 10.43 -25.58
CA ASP A 351 -12.70 9.26 -24.88
C ASP A 351 -12.98 9.32 -23.35
N PRO A 352 -13.57 8.28 -22.75
CA PRO A 352 -13.97 8.29 -21.34
C PRO A 352 -12.80 8.39 -20.35
N VAL A 353 -11.54 8.24 -20.78
CA VAL A 353 -10.36 8.51 -19.92
C VAL A 353 -10.37 9.92 -19.33
N TRP A 354 -10.94 10.91 -20.03
CA TRP A 354 -11.13 12.29 -19.53
C TRP A 354 -11.96 12.36 -18.23
N GLY A 355 -12.78 11.34 -17.95
CA GLY A 355 -13.51 11.23 -16.69
C GLY A 355 -12.60 11.06 -15.46
N PHE A 356 -11.36 10.56 -15.62
CA PHE A 356 -10.38 10.45 -14.54
C PHE A 356 -9.43 11.63 -14.42
N ALA A 357 -9.25 12.42 -15.48
CA ALA A 357 -8.20 13.44 -15.57
C ALA A 357 -8.28 14.46 -14.44
N LEU A 358 -7.13 14.95 -13.96
CA LEU A 358 -7.02 16.05 -13.00
C LEU A 358 -7.01 17.43 -13.68
N LEU A 359 -6.62 17.49 -14.95
CA LEU A 359 -6.79 18.64 -15.83
C LEU A 359 -7.88 18.39 -16.88
N ASP A 360 -8.44 19.46 -17.44
CA ASP A 360 -9.27 19.41 -18.64
C ASP A 360 -8.41 19.47 -19.94
N PRO A 361 -9.00 19.34 -21.14
CA PRO A 361 -8.25 19.41 -22.40
C PRO A 361 -7.55 20.75 -22.65
N ASP A 362 -7.99 21.84 -22.01
CA ASP A 362 -7.39 23.16 -22.10
C ASP A 362 -6.33 23.40 -21.00
N GLY A 363 -6.01 22.39 -20.18
CA GLY A 363 -4.99 22.42 -19.13
C GLY A 363 -5.44 23.01 -17.77
N ASN A 364 -6.72 23.38 -17.64
CA ASN A 364 -7.25 23.96 -16.40
C ASN A 364 -7.41 22.88 -15.32
N PRO A 365 -7.20 23.21 -14.03
CA PRO A 365 -7.41 22.27 -12.94
C PRO A 365 -8.90 21.91 -12.80
N LYS A 366 -9.21 20.62 -12.70
CA LYS A 366 -10.55 20.13 -12.33
C LYS A 366 -10.71 20.16 -10.80
N PRO A 367 -11.95 20.24 -10.26
CA PRO A 367 -12.20 20.32 -8.81
C PRO A 367 -11.57 19.20 -7.96
N LEU A 368 -11.31 18.02 -8.54
CA LEU A 368 -10.60 16.94 -7.85
C LEU A 368 -9.14 17.33 -7.52
N LEU A 369 -8.44 18.03 -8.41
CA LEU A 369 -7.07 18.48 -8.17
C LEU A 369 -7.01 19.51 -7.03
N GLU A 370 -7.97 20.45 -7.00
CA GLU A 370 -8.09 21.42 -5.89
C GLU A 370 -8.33 20.73 -4.55
N ALA A 371 -9.21 19.72 -4.53
CA ALA A 371 -9.51 18.94 -3.33
C ALA A 371 -8.34 18.07 -2.85
N LEU A 372 -7.49 17.58 -3.77
CA LEU A 372 -6.27 16.84 -3.44
C LEU A 372 -5.17 17.76 -2.90
N ALA A 373 -4.94 18.90 -3.54
CA ALA A 373 -3.95 19.90 -3.13
C ALA A 373 -4.27 20.56 -1.78
N ALA A 374 -5.55 20.55 -1.36
CA ALA A 374 -5.99 21.03 -0.06
C ALA A 374 -5.77 20.04 1.11
N ARG A 375 -5.20 18.85 0.86
CA ARG A 375 -4.92 17.84 1.91
C ARG A 375 -3.64 18.20 2.67
N GLU A 376 -3.74 18.31 3.98
CA GLU A 376 -2.56 18.40 4.87
C GLU A 376 -2.25 17.03 5.50
N GLN A 377 -0.97 16.67 5.56
CA GLN A 377 -0.43 15.61 6.43
C GLN A 377 0.71 16.23 7.25
N ARG A 378 0.59 16.31 8.58
CA ARG A 378 1.54 17.05 9.44
C ARG A 378 2.55 16.15 10.15
N GLY A 379 2.39 14.83 10.05
CA GLY A 379 3.30 13.84 10.61
C GLY A 379 3.25 12.50 9.89
N ALA A 380 4.14 11.59 10.28
CA ALA A 380 4.11 10.19 9.88
C ALA A 380 2.77 9.54 10.28
N SER A 381 2.00 9.02 9.32
CA SER A 381 0.74 8.30 9.58
C SER A 381 0.95 6.79 9.71
N ASN A 382 -0.11 6.03 9.94
CA ASN A 382 -0.11 4.56 10.11
C ASN A 382 0.77 3.80 9.09
N GLY A 383 1.84 3.16 9.60
CA GLY A 383 2.85 2.43 8.82
C GLY A 383 4.17 2.21 9.57
N HIS A 384 5.13 1.53 8.93
CA HIS A 384 6.54 1.49 9.36
C HIS A 384 7.35 2.55 8.62
N PHE A 385 8.38 3.13 9.24
CA PHE A 385 9.26 4.13 8.63
C PHE A 385 10.72 3.78 8.89
N PRO A 386 11.63 3.96 7.91
CA PRO A 386 13.05 3.73 8.12
C PRO A 386 13.61 4.81 9.06
N ALA A 387 14.74 4.54 9.72
CA ALA A 387 15.34 5.49 10.66
C ALA A 387 15.61 6.86 10.02
N ALA A 388 16.15 6.89 8.79
CA ALA A 388 16.26 8.10 7.98
C ALA A 388 14.96 8.34 7.21
N ASN A 389 14.12 9.29 7.67
CA ASN A 389 12.88 9.67 6.99
C ASN A 389 12.56 11.17 7.19
N ALA A 390 11.64 11.71 6.38
CA ALA A 390 11.29 13.13 6.37
C ALA A 390 10.74 13.65 7.71
N HIS A 391 10.11 12.79 8.51
CA HIS A 391 9.48 13.11 9.80
C HIS A 391 10.43 12.95 11.01
N ALA A 392 11.63 12.41 10.80
CA ALA A 392 12.65 12.25 11.84
C ALA A 392 13.69 13.38 11.82
N ARG A 393 14.15 13.80 13.00
CA ARG A 393 15.22 14.78 13.18
C ARG A 393 16.21 14.28 14.23
N TYR A 394 17.50 14.39 13.93
CA TYR A 394 18.57 13.83 14.76
C TYR A 394 19.48 14.96 15.27
N THR A 395 19.92 14.84 16.53
CA THR A 395 20.84 15.77 17.21
C THR A 395 21.93 14.98 17.93
N GLY A 396 23.13 15.54 18.02
CA GLY A 396 24.32 14.81 18.47
C GLY A 396 24.94 13.99 17.35
N VAL A 397 25.87 13.09 17.68
CA VAL A 397 26.52 12.23 16.68
C VAL A 397 25.61 11.05 16.32
N TRP A 398 25.48 10.77 15.02
CA TRP A 398 24.73 9.63 14.46
C TRP A 398 25.41 9.15 13.17
N THR A 399 25.30 7.85 12.88
CA THR A 399 25.69 7.25 11.58
C THR A 399 24.47 6.60 10.95
N PHE A 400 24.33 6.67 9.62
CA PHE A 400 23.20 6.09 8.87
C PHE A 400 23.70 5.09 7.82
N GLY A 401 22.86 4.14 7.46
CA GLY A 401 23.17 3.06 6.51
C GLY A 401 22.06 2.02 6.42
N PRO A 402 22.27 0.91 5.69
CA PRO A 402 21.21 -0.07 5.39
C PRO A 402 20.58 -0.76 6.60
N LEU A 403 21.22 -0.73 7.77
CA LEU A 403 20.71 -1.30 9.02
C LEU A 403 19.89 -0.30 9.86
N GLY A 404 19.81 0.97 9.43
CA GLY A 404 19.14 2.05 10.14
C GLY A 404 20.10 3.15 10.61
N ALA A 405 19.91 3.60 11.85
CA ALA A 405 20.68 4.63 12.52
C ALA A 405 21.46 4.07 13.71
N ASP A 406 22.75 4.39 13.78
CA ASP A 406 23.66 4.02 14.86
C ASP A 406 23.97 5.21 15.77
N ILE A 407 24.00 4.92 17.07
CA ILE A 407 24.15 5.91 18.14
C ILE A 407 25.61 6.37 18.19
N GLY A 408 25.84 7.66 18.40
CA GLY A 408 27.19 8.22 18.50
C GLY A 408 27.98 7.71 19.71
N TRP A 409 29.31 7.70 19.58
CA TRP A 409 30.23 7.44 20.70
C TRP A 409 30.25 8.59 21.74
N ILE A 410 29.65 9.73 21.40
CA ILE A 410 29.42 10.86 22.32
C ILE A 410 28.03 10.66 22.93
N GLN A 411 27.90 10.78 24.26
CA GLN A 411 26.62 10.67 24.98
C GLN A 411 25.75 11.93 24.80
N ASP A 412 25.53 12.34 23.55
CA ASP A 412 24.70 13.49 23.14
C ASP A 412 23.61 13.14 22.12
N SER A 413 23.63 11.92 21.57
CA SER A 413 22.70 11.40 20.57
C SER A 413 21.24 11.44 21.03
N ARG A 414 20.43 12.15 20.26
CA ARG A 414 18.98 12.31 20.43
C ARG A 414 18.29 12.25 19.07
N PHE A 415 17.02 11.85 19.06
CA PHE A 415 16.15 12.02 17.91
C PHE A 415 14.75 12.47 18.30
N GLU A 416 14.07 13.10 17.36
CA GLU A 416 12.66 13.46 17.42
C GLU A 416 11.95 12.91 16.19
N PHE A 417 10.71 12.48 16.36
CA PHE A 417 9.87 11.91 15.30
C PHE A 417 8.43 12.41 15.45
N THR A 418 7.93 13.10 14.42
CA THR A 418 6.58 13.66 14.40
C THR A 418 5.61 12.72 13.69
N PHE A 419 4.54 12.32 14.37
CA PHE A 419 3.57 11.35 13.85
C PHE A 419 2.11 11.79 14.10
N GLU A 420 1.19 11.23 13.31
CA GLU A 420 -0.25 11.32 13.49
C GLU A 420 -0.79 9.90 13.70
N GLY A 421 -1.43 9.65 14.83
CA GLY A 421 -1.90 8.32 15.24
C GLY A 421 -2.04 8.21 16.76
N SER A 422 -2.70 7.18 17.27
CA SER A 422 -2.85 6.97 18.73
C SER A 422 -1.67 6.23 19.35
N ASP A 423 -0.92 5.47 18.55
CA ASP A 423 0.08 4.52 19.00
C ASP A 423 1.40 4.71 18.21
N VAL A 424 2.54 4.61 18.91
CA VAL A 424 3.87 4.70 18.30
C VAL A 424 4.83 3.69 18.93
N GLY A 425 5.68 3.08 18.12
CA GLY A 425 6.71 2.12 18.51
C GLY A 425 8.04 2.36 17.79
N LEU A 426 9.09 1.70 18.27
CA LEU A 426 10.42 1.71 17.65
C LEU A 426 10.77 0.31 17.16
N LEU A 427 11.29 0.24 15.93
CA LEU A 427 11.90 -0.96 15.36
C LEU A 427 13.38 -0.97 15.77
N LEU A 428 13.73 -1.87 16.70
CA LEU A 428 15.02 -1.88 17.38
C LEU A 428 15.83 -3.13 17.04
N ARG A 429 17.15 -2.95 17.02
CA ARG A 429 18.15 -4.03 16.91
C ARG A 429 18.81 -4.21 18.28
N GLU A 430 18.38 -5.25 18.98
CA GLU A 430 18.82 -5.60 20.33
C GLU A 430 19.86 -6.74 20.26
N ASP A 431 20.87 -6.75 21.13
CA ASP A 431 21.98 -7.73 21.09
C ASP A 431 22.67 -7.82 22.47
N ASP A 432 23.77 -8.56 22.60
CA ASP A 432 24.59 -8.66 23.83
C ASP A 432 25.40 -7.36 24.10
N TYR A 433 24.70 -6.29 24.48
CA TYR A 433 25.28 -5.03 24.96
C TYR A 433 24.32 -4.27 25.90
N VAL A 434 24.88 -3.41 26.76
CA VAL A 434 24.09 -2.60 27.71
C VAL A 434 24.04 -1.14 27.25
N ALA A 435 22.88 -0.74 26.73
CA ALA A 435 22.54 0.62 26.37
C ALA A 435 21.04 0.85 26.61
N TYR A 436 20.64 2.13 26.67
CA TYR A 436 19.26 2.52 27.01
C TYR A 436 18.74 3.61 26.07
N LEU A 437 17.44 3.59 25.80
CA LEU A 437 16.71 4.70 25.20
C LEU A 437 15.72 5.27 26.22
N TYR A 438 15.62 6.59 26.31
CA TYR A 438 14.71 7.30 27.21
C TYR A 438 13.71 8.12 26.39
N PRO A 439 12.56 7.53 26.00
CA PRO A 439 11.55 8.19 25.19
C PRO A 439 10.54 9.01 26.01
N THR A 440 10.17 10.15 25.46
CA THR A 440 9.01 10.95 25.87
C THR A 440 8.10 11.19 24.67
N VAL A 441 6.79 11.32 24.92
CA VAL A 441 5.82 11.79 23.92
C VAL A 441 5.21 13.08 24.45
N ASP A 442 5.25 14.14 23.64
CA ASP A 442 4.80 15.49 23.98
C ASP A 442 5.38 16.01 25.32
N GLY A 443 6.64 15.64 25.58
CA GLY A 443 7.38 16.00 26.80
C GLY A 443 7.00 15.19 28.06
N GLN A 444 6.07 14.23 27.97
CA GLN A 444 5.74 13.31 29.07
C GLN A 444 6.46 11.96 28.93
N PRO A 445 6.86 11.29 30.03
CA PRO A 445 7.40 9.93 29.97
C PRO A 445 6.43 8.97 29.26
N ALA A 446 6.92 8.27 28.24
CA ALA A 446 6.13 7.41 27.37
C ALA A 446 5.31 6.37 28.16
N ASN A 447 4.06 6.11 27.73
CA ASN A 447 3.05 5.47 28.57
C ASN A 447 2.98 3.93 28.46
N ALA A 448 3.60 3.31 27.44
CA ALA A 448 3.61 1.86 27.25
C ALA A 448 4.84 1.15 27.84
N LEU A 449 5.77 1.91 28.45
CA LEU A 449 7.10 1.44 28.85
C LEU A 449 7.31 1.34 30.38
N PRO A 450 8.25 0.49 30.84
CA PRO A 450 8.66 0.47 32.24
C PRO A 450 9.29 1.81 32.64
N LYS A 451 9.20 2.13 33.93
CA LYS A 451 9.75 3.37 34.51
C LYS A 451 10.91 3.10 35.46
N ASP A 452 11.93 3.94 35.39
CA ASP A 452 13.07 3.91 36.31
C ASP A 452 12.68 4.42 37.71
N ALA A 453 13.65 4.43 38.65
CA ALA A 453 13.43 4.92 40.00
C ALA A 453 13.10 6.44 40.09
N ASN A 454 13.32 7.20 39.02
CA ASN A 454 13.02 8.62 38.90
C ASN A 454 11.69 8.88 38.16
N GLY A 455 11.05 7.84 37.63
CA GLY A 455 9.81 7.93 36.85
C GLY A 455 10.00 8.11 35.33
N ASN A 456 11.23 8.08 34.83
CA ASN A 456 11.53 8.15 33.40
C ASN A 456 11.13 6.83 32.72
N ALA A 457 10.44 6.91 31.57
CA ALA A 457 10.26 5.75 30.71
C ALA A 457 11.61 5.34 30.09
N TYR A 458 11.87 4.05 29.97
CA TYR A 458 13.10 3.55 29.36
C TYR A 458 12.90 2.26 28.56
N ILE A 459 13.79 2.03 27.59
CA ILE A 459 13.97 0.79 26.84
C ILE A 459 15.39 0.30 27.11
N VAL A 460 15.58 -1.02 27.23
CA VAL A 460 16.89 -1.66 27.35
C VAL A 460 17.22 -2.28 26.00
N LEU A 461 18.40 -2.00 25.44
CA LEU A 461 18.81 -2.52 24.13
C LEU A 461 19.53 -3.88 24.21
N THR A 462 19.54 -4.49 25.39
CA THR A 462 20.05 -5.85 25.63
C THR A 462 18.96 -6.86 25.28
N SER A 463 19.19 -7.73 24.31
CA SER A 463 18.20 -8.74 23.92
C SER A 463 17.99 -9.81 24.99
N GLY A 464 16.80 -10.41 25.01
CA GLY A 464 16.46 -11.43 26.00
C GLY A 464 17.28 -12.72 25.85
N SER A 465 17.75 -13.03 24.64
CA SER A 465 18.61 -14.19 24.35
C SER A 465 20.11 -13.92 24.44
N LEU A 466 20.55 -12.67 24.57
CA LEU A 466 21.95 -12.23 24.35
C LEU A 466 22.46 -12.64 22.96
N SER A 467 21.61 -12.44 21.95
CA SER A 467 21.92 -12.59 20.51
C SER A 467 21.18 -11.52 19.71
N PRO A 468 21.57 -11.23 18.45
CA PRO A 468 20.90 -10.22 17.64
C PRO A 468 19.42 -10.54 17.41
N GLU A 469 18.55 -9.66 17.89
CA GLU A 469 17.09 -9.73 17.74
C GLU A 469 16.58 -8.45 17.06
N PHE A 470 15.52 -8.60 16.26
CA PHE A 470 14.83 -7.47 15.63
C PHE A 470 13.44 -7.34 16.23
N ASN A 471 13.29 -6.40 17.16
CA ASN A 471 12.14 -6.29 18.03
C ASN A 471 11.39 -4.97 17.78
N LEU A 472 10.06 -5.06 17.70
CA LEU A 472 9.18 -3.90 17.68
C LEU A 472 8.72 -3.60 19.11
N VAL A 473 9.15 -2.45 19.64
CA VAL A 473 8.86 -2.02 21.02
C VAL A 473 7.82 -0.91 21.01
N PRO A 474 6.58 -1.15 21.49
CA PRO A 474 5.59 -0.09 21.70
C PRO A 474 6.11 0.94 22.71
N VAL A 475 6.10 2.21 22.32
CA VAL A 475 6.57 3.33 23.15
C VAL A 475 5.39 4.04 23.81
N ALA A 476 4.35 4.35 23.03
CA ALA A 476 3.10 4.88 23.55
C ALA A 476 1.89 4.30 22.81
N THR A 477 0.77 4.23 23.51
CA THR A 477 -0.51 3.69 23.02
C THR A 477 -1.69 4.47 23.59
N GLY A 478 -2.77 4.60 22.82
CA GLY A 478 -4.00 5.25 23.27
C GLY A 478 -3.85 6.74 23.56
N LEU A 479 -3.04 7.44 22.76
CA LEU A 479 -2.95 8.90 22.74
C LEU A 479 -4.26 9.52 22.20
N ASP A 480 -4.48 10.80 22.51
CA ASP A 480 -5.59 11.57 21.94
C ASP A 480 -5.42 11.75 20.42
N SER A 481 -6.48 11.99 19.66
CA SER A 481 -6.37 12.17 18.21
C SER A 481 -5.65 13.48 17.84
N GLY A 482 -4.47 13.38 17.22
CA GLY A 482 -3.73 14.53 16.72
C GLY A 482 -2.34 14.20 16.19
N ALA A 483 -1.54 15.26 16.01
CA ALA A 483 -0.11 15.15 15.76
C ALA A 483 0.66 15.20 17.08
N HIS A 484 1.64 14.31 17.22
CA HIS A 484 2.47 14.10 18.40
C HIS A 484 3.95 14.15 18.06
N THR A 485 4.78 14.45 19.05
CA THR A 485 6.25 14.36 18.92
C THR A 485 6.80 13.35 19.92
N LEU A 486 7.37 12.27 19.39
CA LEU A 486 8.24 11.36 20.12
C LEU A 486 9.65 11.95 20.17
N SER A 487 10.17 12.27 21.35
CA SER A 487 11.56 12.67 21.56
C SER A 487 12.29 11.59 22.35
N VAL A 488 13.49 11.20 21.93
CA VAL A 488 14.27 10.11 22.55
C VAL A 488 15.70 10.53 22.79
N VAL A 489 16.21 10.24 23.99
CA VAL A 489 17.63 10.38 24.37
C VAL A 489 18.25 9.00 24.46
N ALA A 490 19.40 8.79 23.81
CA ALA A 490 20.16 7.54 23.92
C ALA A 490 21.24 7.63 25.01
N ASP A 491 21.47 6.53 25.72
CA ASP A 491 22.65 6.32 26.57
C ASP A 491 23.41 5.06 26.13
N ARG A 492 24.58 5.30 25.51
CA ARG A 492 25.44 4.29 24.85
C ARG A 492 24.74 3.59 23.67
N GLY A 493 25.37 2.54 23.14
CA GLY A 493 24.86 1.75 22.01
C GLY A 493 25.51 2.07 20.66
N SER A 494 26.70 2.68 20.67
CA SER A 494 27.48 2.92 19.45
C SER A 494 28.04 1.64 18.84
N ASP A 495 28.21 1.63 17.52
CA ASP A 495 28.59 0.48 16.69
C ASP A 495 27.59 -0.69 16.78
N ARG A 496 26.29 -0.42 17.01
CA ARG A 496 25.25 -1.45 17.17
C ARG A 496 24.04 -1.30 16.26
N TRP A 497 23.85 -0.15 15.61
CA TRP A 497 22.74 0.12 14.70
C TRP A 497 21.37 -0.03 15.39
N ALA A 498 21.29 0.44 16.64
CA ALA A 498 20.19 0.12 17.54
C ALA A 498 18.78 0.50 17.03
N LEU A 499 18.66 1.53 16.18
CA LEU A 499 17.40 2.01 15.64
C LEU A 499 17.30 1.67 14.15
N ALA A 500 16.45 0.70 13.78
CA ALA A 500 16.15 0.46 12.37
C ALA A 500 15.07 1.42 11.84
N GLY A 501 14.13 1.82 12.69
CA GLY A 501 12.99 2.63 12.27
C GLY A 501 11.90 2.83 13.32
N PHE A 502 10.73 3.24 12.84
CA PHE A 502 9.57 3.62 13.64
C PHE A 502 8.34 2.85 13.17
N ALA A 503 7.36 2.67 14.05
CA ALA A 503 6.02 2.20 13.69
C ALA A 503 4.98 3.19 14.25
N VAL A 504 3.98 3.54 13.46
CA VAL A 504 2.84 4.39 13.85
C VAL A 504 1.56 3.62 13.60
N SER A 505 0.56 3.78 14.47
CA SER A 505 -0.79 3.29 14.21
C SER A 505 -1.89 4.23 14.70
N ASP A 506 -3.03 4.21 14.01
CA ASP A 506 -4.30 4.82 14.44
C ASP A 506 -5.01 4.00 15.55
N GLY A 507 -4.32 3.01 16.10
CA GLY A 507 -4.78 2.12 17.16
C GLY A 507 -5.35 0.80 16.63
N ASP A 508 -5.62 -0.13 17.55
CA ASP A 508 -6.25 -1.40 17.21
C ASP A 508 -7.73 -1.21 16.79
N LEU A 509 -7.96 -1.22 15.47
CA LEU A 509 -9.31 -1.09 14.89
C LEU A 509 -10.22 -2.28 15.23
N ALA A 510 -9.68 -3.42 15.70
CA ALA A 510 -10.46 -4.57 16.14
C ALA A 510 -10.99 -4.43 17.58
N GLU A 511 -10.32 -3.69 18.47
CA GLU A 511 -10.68 -3.57 19.89
C GLU A 511 -12.15 -3.15 20.15
N PRO A 512 -12.79 -2.24 19.38
CA PRO A 512 -14.22 -1.96 19.52
C PRO A 512 -15.11 -3.20 19.30
N TYR A 513 -14.77 -4.02 18.30
CA TYR A 513 -15.47 -5.28 18.00
C TYR A 513 -15.17 -6.33 19.10
N GLU A 514 -13.91 -6.50 19.50
CA GLU A 514 -13.52 -7.40 20.59
C GLU A 514 -14.23 -7.07 21.90
N ARG A 515 -14.37 -5.79 22.23
CA ARG A 515 -15.12 -5.33 23.40
C ARG A 515 -16.59 -5.74 23.33
N GLN A 516 -17.24 -5.57 22.18
CA GLN A 516 -18.63 -5.98 21.97
C GLN A 516 -18.77 -7.52 22.02
N ILE A 517 -17.85 -8.28 21.42
CA ILE A 517 -17.80 -9.75 21.46
C ILE A 517 -17.63 -10.23 22.91
N ARG A 518 -16.66 -9.71 23.65
CA ARG A 518 -16.42 -10.07 25.06
C ARG A 518 -17.64 -9.77 25.94
N LEU A 519 -18.29 -8.62 25.78
CA LEU A 519 -19.53 -8.27 26.49
C LEU A 519 -20.67 -9.24 26.15
N ALA A 520 -20.83 -9.59 24.87
CA ALA A 520 -21.84 -10.54 24.42
C ALA A 520 -21.58 -11.96 24.96
N LEU A 521 -20.33 -12.43 24.98
CA LEU A 521 -19.96 -13.72 25.56
C LEU A 521 -20.17 -13.77 27.08
N VAL A 522 -19.85 -12.69 27.81
CA VAL A 522 -20.15 -12.58 29.25
C VAL A 522 -21.67 -12.61 29.49
N SER A 523 -22.45 -11.88 28.69
CA SER A 523 -23.92 -11.90 28.74
C SER A 523 -24.48 -13.30 28.47
N ALA A 524 -23.93 -14.01 27.49
CA ALA A 524 -24.29 -15.39 27.18
C ALA A 524 -23.95 -16.35 28.34
N ALA A 525 -22.77 -16.21 28.96
CA ALA A 525 -22.36 -17.02 30.09
C ALA A 525 -23.25 -16.81 31.34
N VAL A 526 -23.56 -15.56 31.69
CA VAL A 526 -24.49 -15.21 32.79
C VAL A 526 -25.89 -15.78 32.52
N SER A 527 -26.37 -15.64 31.28
CA SER A 527 -27.67 -16.17 30.86
C SER A 527 -27.71 -17.70 30.89
N GLY A 528 -26.63 -18.37 30.48
CA GLY A 528 -26.46 -19.82 30.58
C GLY A 528 -26.44 -20.32 32.03
N LEU A 529 -25.77 -19.60 32.93
CA LEU A 529 -25.77 -19.89 34.37
C LEU A 529 -27.17 -19.76 34.98
N ALA A 530 -27.90 -18.70 34.64
CA ALA A 530 -29.29 -18.54 35.04
C ALA A 530 -30.17 -19.70 34.50
N ALA A 531 -30.04 -20.04 33.22
CA ALA A 531 -30.75 -21.17 32.63
C ALA A 531 -30.46 -22.50 33.36
N ALA A 532 -29.19 -22.80 33.66
CA ALA A 532 -28.80 -23.99 34.40
C ALA A 532 -29.43 -24.04 35.81
N VAL A 533 -29.37 -22.93 36.56
CA VAL A 533 -29.99 -22.81 37.89
C VAL A 533 -31.51 -23.02 37.83
N PHE A 534 -32.21 -22.39 36.89
CA PHE A 534 -33.67 -22.54 36.78
C PHE A 534 -34.10 -23.90 36.22
N ALA A 535 -33.31 -24.52 35.35
CA ALA A 535 -33.52 -25.90 34.90
C ALA A 535 -33.36 -26.90 36.05
N MET A 536 -32.31 -26.77 36.88
CA MET A 536 -32.12 -27.60 38.07
C MET A 536 -33.26 -27.39 39.09
N ALA A 537 -33.69 -26.14 39.31
CA ALA A 537 -34.81 -25.82 40.20
C ALA A 537 -36.17 -26.35 39.68
N LEU A 538 -36.34 -26.54 38.37
CA LEU A 538 -37.51 -27.22 37.78
C LEU A 538 -37.40 -28.74 37.92
N HIS A 539 -36.21 -29.31 37.76
CA HIS A 539 -35.97 -30.75 37.93
C HIS A 539 -36.24 -31.20 39.36
N LEU A 540 -35.65 -30.53 40.35
CA LEU A 540 -35.83 -30.80 41.79
C LEU A 540 -37.29 -30.62 42.29
N ARG A 541 -38.14 -29.96 41.51
CA ARG A 541 -39.57 -29.75 41.83
C ARG A 541 -40.52 -30.68 41.06
N ARG A 542 -40.01 -31.64 40.28
CA ARG A 542 -40.85 -32.72 39.76
C ARG A 542 -41.27 -33.63 40.91
N PRO A 543 -42.57 -33.90 41.12
CA PRO A 543 -42.99 -34.88 42.11
C PRO A 543 -42.46 -36.26 41.71
N LEU A 544 -41.94 -37.00 42.68
CA LEU A 544 -41.68 -38.44 42.52
C LEU A 544 -43.00 -39.10 42.13
N ARG A 545 -43.06 -39.71 40.94
CA ARG A 545 -44.18 -40.58 40.59
C ARG A 545 -44.05 -41.85 41.44
N PRO A 546 -45.12 -42.28 42.13
CA PRO A 546 -45.21 -43.64 42.64
C PRO A 546 -45.32 -44.66 41.49
#